data_AF-A0A2N5J0A1-F1
#
_entry.id   AF-A0A2N5J0A1-F1
#
_cell.length_a   1.000
_cell.length_b   1.000
_cell.length_c   1.000
_cell.angle_alpha   90.00
_cell.angle_beta   90.00
_cell.angle_gamma   90.00
#
_symmetry.space_group_name_H-M   'P 1'
#
loop_
_entity.id
_entity.type
_entity.pdbx_description
1 polymer ?
#
loop_
_entity_poly.entity_id
_entity_poly.type
_entity_poly.pdbx_seq_one_letter_code
_entity_poly.pdbx_strand_id
1 'polypeptide(L)'
;MRFFAGLWRLAIAGMCFVGTYEAWHRPEYWTYFTFQTGFALGFVMLWAGAATILKGIQPPAWLKGCLTLYAIVTAVVAFLLMPPDDPAYVPQVLGLMTNTWLHRVAPIMAVVDFIAFDPHRRFPWHYMFSWLIYFPAYLAFVLVRAAMFPASGPAAGGSPYPYAFIDPTALGWPQFGLNCGKLALGFLVLSLIVFVVDRILPERQLLG
;
A
#
# COMPACT_ATOMS: atom_id res chain seq x y z
N MET A 1 -10.43 11.55 -22.60
CA MET A 1 -10.26 10.53 -21.55
C MET A 1 -8.79 10.33 -21.17
N ARG A 2 -7.88 9.96 -22.10
CA ARG A 2 -6.43 9.83 -21.84
C ARG A 2 -5.78 10.86 -20.88
N PHE A 3 -5.93 12.16 -21.14
CA PHE A 3 -5.32 13.20 -20.28
C PHE A 3 -5.89 13.20 -18.87
N PHE A 4 -7.20 12.92 -18.73
CA PHE A 4 -7.85 12.81 -17.43
C PHE A 4 -7.31 11.62 -16.63
N ALA A 5 -7.21 10.44 -17.24
CA ALA A 5 -6.59 9.26 -16.61
C ALA A 5 -5.12 9.49 -16.25
N GLY A 6 -4.37 10.18 -17.11
CA GLY A 6 -2.99 10.58 -16.84
C GLY A 6 -2.86 11.49 -15.63
N LEU A 7 -3.66 12.57 -15.60
CA LEU A 7 -3.68 13.52 -14.47
C LEU A 7 -4.17 12.88 -13.17
N TRP A 8 -5.14 11.96 -13.24
CA TRP A 8 -5.61 11.17 -12.10
C TRP A 8 -4.45 10.37 -11.46
N ARG A 9 -3.69 9.66 -12.28
CA ARG A 9 -2.52 8.88 -11.83
C ARG A 9 -1.42 9.77 -11.25
N LEU A 10 -1.15 10.92 -11.87
CA LEU A 10 -0.21 11.90 -11.32
C LEU A 10 -0.69 12.49 -9.99
N ALA A 11 -2.00 12.69 -9.83
CA ALA A 11 -2.57 13.11 -8.55
C ALA A 11 -2.40 12.04 -7.46
N ILE A 12 -2.63 10.75 -7.77
CA ILE A 12 -2.33 9.65 -6.84
C ILE A 12 -0.85 9.68 -6.44
N ALA A 13 0.05 9.88 -7.40
CA ALA A 13 1.48 9.96 -7.12
C ALA A 13 1.81 11.10 -6.13
N GLY A 14 1.28 12.30 -6.37
CA GLY A 14 1.43 13.43 -5.47
C GLY A 14 0.90 13.13 -4.06
N MET A 15 -0.28 12.53 -3.94
CA MET A 15 -0.86 12.16 -2.65
C MET A 15 -0.07 11.09 -1.92
N CYS A 16 0.54 10.15 -2.64
CA CYS A 16 1.43 9.16 -2.03
C CYS A 16 2.69 9.83 -1.46
N PHE A 17 3.34 10.72 -2.22
CA PHE A 17 4.55 11.41 -1.73
C PHE A 17 4.27 12.39 -0.58
N VAL A 18 3.11 13.06 -0.63
CA VAL A 18 2.59 13.86 0.50
C VAL A 18 2.29 12.94 1.69
N GLY A 19 1.62 11.82 1.47
CA GLY A 19 1.28 10.86 2.51
C GLY A 19 2.52 10.28 3.20
N THR A 20 3.63 10.12 2.48
CA THR A 20 4.90 9.65 3.07
C THR A 20 5.76 10.77 3.66
N TYR A 21 5.30 12.03 3.65
CA TYR A 21 6.05 13.22 4.11
C TYR A 21 6.80 13.02 5.44
N GLU A 22 6.15 12.38 6.41
CA GLU A 22 6.72 12.15 7.74
C GLU A 22 7.97 11.26 7.68
N ALA A 23 7.98 10.21 6.85
CA ALA A 23 9.10 9.29 6.74
C ALA A 23 10.35 9.92 6.10
N TRP A 24 10.20 11.02 5.34
CA TRP A 24 11.35 11.76 4.82
C TRP A 24 12.13 12.49 5.91
N HIS A 25 11.45 12.87 7.01
CA HIS A 25 12.05 13.59 8.14
C HIS A 25 12.34 12.65 9.32
N ARG A 26 11.62 11.53 9.38
CA ARG A 26 11.69 10.50 10.42
C ARG A 26 11.95 9.14 9.79
N PRO A 27 13.22 8.81 9.47
CA PRO A 27 13.54 7.61 8.69
C PRO A 27 13.07 6.30 9.33
N GLU A 28 12.85 6.27 10.64
CA GLU A 28 12.30 5.12 11.34
C GLU A 28 10.89 4.73 10.82
N TYR A 29 10.12 5.69 10.28
CA TYR A 29 8.79 5.43 9.71
C TYR A 29 8.84 4.62 8.42
N TRP A 30 9.99 4.55 7.73
CA TRP A 30 10.17 3.60 6.63
C TRP A 30 10.09 2.13 7.08
N THR A 31 10.08 1.84 8.38
CA THR A 31 9.82 0.49 8.89
C THR A 31 8.36 0.07 8.70
N TYR A 32 7.42 1.02 8.58
CA TYR A 32 6.01 0.72 8.36
C TYR A 32 5.75 0.26 6.91
N PHE A 33 4.98 -0.83 6.79
CA PHE A 33 4.47 -1.35 5.52
C PHE A 33 3.78 -0.27 4.67
N THR A 34 2.98 0.60 5.29
CA THR A 34 2.15 1.59 4.58
C THR A 34 3.00 2.70 3.95
N PHE A 35 4.06 3.13 4.61
CA PHE A 35 5.01 4.09 4.03
C PHE A 35 5.79 3.48 2.85
N GLN A 36 6.30 2.24 2.99
CA GLN A 36 7.03 1.57 1.91
C GLN A 36 6.13 1.33 0.67
N THR A 37 4.94 0.76 0.89
CA THR A 37 4.02 0.42 -0.21
C THR A 37 3.34 1.64 -0.80
N GLY A 38 3.02 2.66 0.00
CA GLY A 38 2.52 3.95 -0.48
C GLY A 38 3.55 4.68 -1.34
N PHE A 39 4.83 4.68 -0.94
CA PHE A 39 5.89 5.23 -1.78
C PHE A 39 6.04 4.49 -3.11
N ALA A 40 6.03 3.15 -3.07
CA ALA A 40 6.07 2.33 -4.28
C ALA A 40 4.87 2.57 -5.20
N LEU A 41 3.67 2.71 -4.64
CA LEU A 41 2.46 3.12 -5.35
C LEU A 41 2.64 4.48 -6.01
N GLY A 42 3.18 5.46 -5.28
CA GLY A 42 3.45 6.80 -5.79
C GLY A 42 4.36 6.79 -7.01
N PHE A 43 5.46 6.03 -6.95
CA PHE A 43 6.38 5.88 -8.08
C PHE A 43 5.72 5.20 -9.28
N VAL A 44 4.96 4.12 -9.07
CA VAL A 44 4.28 3.40 -10.15
C VAL A 44 3.16 4.23 -10.78
N MET A 45 2.47 5.05 -10.00
CA MET A 45 1.45 5.97 -10.51
C MET A 45 2.06 7.17 -11.24
N LEU A 46 3.24 7.64 -10.82
CA LEU A 46 4.02 8.62 -11.57
C LEU A 46 4.41 8.06 -12.95
N TRP A 47 4.97 6.84 -13.00
CA TRP A 47 5.28 6.15 -14.24
C TRP A 47 4.02 5.95 -15.10
N ALA A 48 2.94 5.40 -14.55
CA ALA A 48 1.70 5.17 -15.28
C ALA A 48 1.09 6.48 -15.83
N GLY A 49 1.10 7.55 -15.03
CA GLY A 49 0.60 8.87 -15.43
C GLY A 49 1.41 9.44 -16.59
N ALA A 50 2.74 9.46 -16.48
CA ALA A 50 3.64 9.91 -17.53
C ALA A 50 3.49 9.07 -18.81
N ALA A 51 3.48 7.74 -18.69
CA ALA A 51 3.28 6.82 -19.81
C ALA A 51 1.94 7.06 -20.52
N THR A 52 0.86 7.35 -19.78
CA THR A 52 -0.46 7.62 -20.34
C THR A 52 -0.48 8.92 -21.16
N ILE A 53 0.15 9.98 -20.65
CA ILE A 53 0.19 11.29 -21.32
C ILE A 53 1.11 11.24 -22.55
N LEU A 54 2.32 10.69 -22.36
CA LEU A 54 3.39 10.67 -23.35
C LEU A 54 3.32 9.49 -24.33
N LYS A 55 2.32 8.60 -24.19
CA LYS A 55 2.20 7.34 -24.95
C LYS A 55 3.42 6.41 -24.76
N GLY A 56 3.96 6.39 -23.55
CA GLY A 56 5.08 5.52 -23.17
C GLY A 56 4.65 4.10 -22.78
N ILE A 57 5.62 3.28 -22.40
CA ILE A 57 5.40 1.93 -21.89
C ILE A 57 4.75 2.01 -20.51
N GLN A 58 3.64 1.31 -20.31
CA GLN A 58 2.94 1.24 -19.02
C GLN A 58 3.67 0.33 -18.03
N PRO A 59 3.52 0.55 -16.70
CA PRO A 59 4.02 -0.40 -15.71
C PRO A 59 3.44 -1.80 -15.91
N PRO A 60 4.20 -2.86 -15.58
CA PRO A 60 3.72 -4.23 -15.70
C PRO A 60 2.40 -4.44 -14.94
N ALA A 61 1.49 -5.21 -15.53
CA ALA A 61 0.21 -5.56 -14.91
C ALA A 61 0.40 -6.18 -13.51
N TRP A 62 1.43 -7.01 -13.35
CA TRP A 62 1.79 -7.59 -12.07
C TRP A 62 2.02 -6.53 -11.00
N LEU A 63 2.82 -5.50 -11.31
CA LEU A 63 3.21 -4.45 -10.36
C LEU A 63 2.01 -3.56 -10.00
N LYS A 64 1.19 -3.21 -10.99
CA LYS A 64 -0.06 -2.46 -10.78
C LYS A 64 -1.03 -3.22 -9.89
N GLY A 65 -1.31 -4.50 -10.18
CA GLY A 65 -2.20 -5.31 -9.36
C GLY A 65 -1.67 -5.52 -7.93
N CYS A 66 -0.37 -5.75 -7.78
CA CYS A 66 0.32 -5.88 -6.50
C CYS A 66 0.12 -4.63 -5.60
N LEU A 67 0.36 -3.44 -6.15
CA LEU A 67 0.22 -2.19 -5.39
C LEU A 67 -1.24 -1.78 -5.17
N THR A 68 -2.16 -2.15 -6.08
CA THR A 68 -3.60 -2.03 -5.83
C THR A 68 -4.04 -2.90 -4.65
N LEU A 69 -3.55 -4.14 -4.55
CA LEU A 69 -3.82 -5.00 -3.39
C LEU A 69 -3.32 -4.35 -2.09
N TYR A 70 -2.08 -3.86 -2.05
CA TYR A 70 -1.53 -3.25 -0.84
C TYR A 70 -2.25 -1.95 -0.45
N ALA A 71 -2.68 -1.17 -1.45
CA ALA A 71 -3.54 -0.01 -1.23
C ALA A 71 -4.88 -0.43 -0.59
N ILE A 72 -5.54 -1.47 -1.11
CA ILE A 72 -6.79 -2.00 -0.53
C ILE A 72 -6.58 -2.47 0.89
N VAL A 73 -5.52 -3.24 1.17
CA VAL A 73 -5.18 -3.68 2.54
C VAL A 73 -5.03 -2.47 3.46
N THR A 74 -4.27 -1.46 3.02
CA THR A 74 -4.04 -0.23 3.79
C THR A 74 -5.35 0.47 4.11
N ALA A 75 -6.24 0.63 3.12
CA ALA A 75 -7.55 1.25 3.32
C ALA A 75 -8.43 0.44 4.27
N VAL A 76 -8.51 -0.88 4.10
CA VAL A 76 -9.32 -1.77 4.96
C VAL A 76 -8.86 -1.65 6.42
N VAL A 77 -7.55 -1.70 6.67
CA VAL A 77 -7.00 -1.52 8.02
C VAL A 77 -7.32 -0.11 8.55
N ALA A 78 -7.19 0.92 7.73
CA ALA A 78 -7.43 2.30 8.12
C ALA A 78 -8.89 2.62 8.46
N PHE A 79 -9.84 1.98 7.77
CA PHE A 79 -11.26 2.17 8.03
C PHE A 79 -11.80 1.30 9.17
N LEU A 80 -11.22 0.13 9.40
CA LEU A 80 -11.72 -0.81 10.40
C LEU A 80 -10.99 -0.76 11.74
N LEU A 81 -9.70 -0.40 11.74
CA LEU A 81 -8.82 -0.61 12.90
C LEU A 81 -8.13 0.66 13.40
N MET A 82 -7.97 1.70 12.56
CA MET A 82 -7.27 2.92 12.98
C MET A 82 -8.24 3.91 13.64
N PRO A 83 -7.87 4.50 14.80
CA PRO A 83 -8.61 5.61 15.37
C PRO A 83 -8.49 6.86 14.47
N PRO A 84 -9.35 7.88 14.67
CA PRO A 84 -9.17 9.18 14.03
C PRO A 84 -7.78 9.77 14.36
N ASP A 85 -7.17 10.39 13.35
CA ASP A 85 -5.88 11.05 13.52
C ASP A 85 -6.01 12.30 14.41
N ASP A 86 -4.96 12.65 15.15
CA ASP A 86 -4.89 13.89 15.94
C ASP A 86 -4.13 15.01 15.18
N PRO A 87 -4.79 16.13 14.84
CA PRO A 87 -4.18 17.29 14.18
C PRO A 87 -2.97 17.89 14.91
N ALA A 88 -2.83 17.67 16.21
CA ALA A 88 -1.69 18.17 16.98
C ALA A 88 -0.38 17.45 16.66
N TYR A 89 -0.45 16.22 16.13
CA TYR A 89 0.72 15.35 15.95
C TYR A 89 0.99 14.95 14.50
N VAL A 90 -0.04 14.98 13.64
CA VAL A 90 0.08 14.56 12.23
C VAL A 90 0.07 15.80 11.33
N PRO A 91 1.11 16.03 10.51
CA PRO A 91 1.19 17.16 9.61
C PRO A 91 -0.01 17.23 8.65
N GLN A 92 -0.39 18.46 8.28
CA GLN A 92 -1.44 18.71 7.29
C GLN A 92 -0.86 19.25 6.00
N VAL A 93 -1.37 18.74 4.88
CA VAL A 93 -1.08 19.23 3.54
C VAL A 93 -2.39 19.37 2.79
N LEU A 94 -2.64 20.54 2.21
CA LEU A 94 -3.90 20.87 1.52
C LEU A 94 -5.16 20.63 2.39
N GLY A 95 -5.07 20.91 3.69
CA GLY A 95 -6.20 20.80 4.62
C GLY A 95 -6.56 19.39 5.06
N LEU A 96 -5.79 18.36 4.65
CA LEU A 96 -5.93 17.00 5.15
C LEU A 96 -4.61 16.50 5.75
N MET A 97 -4.74 15.60 6.70
CA MET A 97 -3.60 15.02 7.42
C MET A 97 -2.84 14.05 6.51
N THR A 98 -1.51 14.04 6.59
CA THR A 98 -0.62 13.13 5.82
C THR A 98 -1.06 11.67 5.95
N ASN A 99 -1.43 11.26 7.17
CA ASN A 99 -1.92 9.91 7.42
C ASN A 99 -3.24 9.61 6.67
N THR A 100 -4.16 10.58 6.63
CA THR A 100 -5.41 10.48 5.85
C THR A 100 -5.16 10.39 4.34
N TRP A 101 -4.19 11.15 3.80
CA TRP A 101 -3.78 11.02 2.39
C TRP A 101 -3.29 9.59 2.08
N LEU A 102 -2.39 9.08 2.92
CA LEU A 102 -1.71 7.80 2.70
C LEU A 102 -2.65 6.60 2.90
N HIS A 103 -3.52 6.66 3.90
CA HIS A 103 -4.30 5.51 4.34
C HIS A 103 -5.72 5.46 3.76
N ARG A 104 -6.26 6.57 3.29
CA ARG A 104 -7.65 6.65 2.81
C ARG A 104 -7.72 7.17 1.37
N VAL A 105 -7.22 8.38 1.12
CA VAL A 105 -7.46 9.05 -0.16
C VAL A 105 -6.70 8.37 -1.31
N ALA A 106 -5.38 8.22 -1.22
CA ALA A 106 -4.60 7.59 -2.28
C ALA A 106 -5.03 6.13 -2.53
N PRO A 107 -5.32 5.31 -1.50
CA PRO A 107 -5.87 3.98 -1.70
C PRO A 107 -7.22 3.92 -2.42
N ILE A 108 -8.18 4.77 -2.04
CA ILE A 108 -9.47 4.85 -2.73
C ILE A 108 -9.26 5.23 -4.19
N MET A 109 -8.40 6.20 -4.45
CA MET A 109 -8.09 6.62 -5.82
C MET A 109 -7.40 5.53 -6.64
N ALA A 110 -6.54 4.71 -6.03
CA ALA A 110 -5.93 3.56 -6.68
C ALA A 110 -6.95 2.47 -7.04
N VAL A 111 -7.96 2.24 -6.18
CA VAL A 111 -9.08 1.33 -6.50
C VAL A 111 -9.91 1.86 -7.66
N VAL A 112 -10.23 3.16 -7.66
CA VAL A 112 -10.93 3.80 -8.78
C VAL A 112 -10.09 3.71 -10.06
N ASP A 113 -8.77 3.92 -9.98
CA ASP A 113 -7.88 3.80 -11.14
C ASP A 113 -7.86 2.39 -11.71
N PHE A 114 -7.78 1.38 -10.84
CA PHE A 114 -7.88 -0.02 -11.23
C PHE A 114 -9.20 -0.30 -11.95
N ILE A 115 -10.34 0.09 -11.37
CA ILE A 115 -11.66 -0.21 -11.94
C ILE A 115 -11.87 0.55 -13.26
N ALA A 116 -11.56 1.84 -13.29
CA ALA A 116 -11.99 2.73 -14.36
C ALA A 116 -10.97 2.87 -15.51
N PHE A 117 -9.68 2.97 -15.21
CA PHE A 117 -8.64 3.40 -16.16
C PHE A 117 -7.65 2.29 -16.56
N ASP A 118 -7.62 1.17 -15.86
CA ASP A 118 -6.82 0.02 -16.25
C ASP A 118 -7.60 -0.91 -17.21
N PRO A 119 -6.92 -1.54 -18.19
CA PRO A 119 -7.48 -2.67 -18.92
C PRO A 119 -7.55 -3.89 -18.00
N HIS A 120 -8.56 -4.73 -18.19
CA HIS A 120 -8.80 -5.91 -17.33
C HIS A 120 -8.55 -7.23 -18.05
N ARG A 121 -8.77 -8.35 -17.36
CA ARG A 121 -8.48 -9.73 -17.79
C ARG A 121 -7.01 -9.98 -18.09
N ARG A 122 -6.14 -9.14 -17.53
CA ARG A 122 -4.69 -9.18 -17.75
C ARG A 122 -3.93 -9.90 -16.65
N PHE A 123 -4.60 -10.31 -15.57
CA PHE A 123 -3.95 -11.04 -14.47
C PHE A 123 -4.02 -12.57 -14.68
N PRO A 124 -2.86 -13.24 -14.83
CA PRO A 124 -2.77 -14.69 -14.65
C PRO A 124 -3.20 -15.08 -13.24
N TRP A 125 -3.82 -16.25 -13.08
CA TRP A 125 -4.34 -16.71 -11.78
C TRP A 125 -3.25 -16.75 -10.70
N HIS A 126 -2.02 -17.12 -11.05
CA HIS A 126 -0.92 -17.24 -10.09
C HIS A 126 -0.45 -15.89 -9.53
N TYR A 127 -0.89 -14.75 -10.10
CA TYR A 127 -0.60 -13.43 -9.54
C TYR A 127 -1.16 -13.28 -8.13
N MET A 128 -2.30 -13.90 -7.83
CA MET A 128 -2.90 -13.78 -6.50
C MET A 128 -1.98 -14.30 -5.39
N PHE A 129 -1.14 -15.29 -5.71
CA PHE A 129 -0.15 -15.84 -4.78
C PHE A 129 1.17 -15.07 -4.84
N SER A 130 1.63 -14.66 -6.02
CA SER A 130 2.91 -13.95 -6.12
C SER A 130 2.85 -12.52 -5.57
N TRP A 131 1.68 -11.88 -5.53
CA TRP A 131 1.50 -10.63 -4.80
C TRP A 131 1.63 -10.78 -3.28
N LEU A 132 1.62 -12.00 -2.73
CA LEU A 132 1.89 -12.20 -1.31
C LEU A 132 3.38 -12.19 -0.97
N ILE A 133 4.28 -12.19 -1.97
CA ILE A 133 5.73 -12.34 -1.74
C ILE A 133 6.33 -11.24 -0.87
N TYR A 134 5.75 -10.04 -0.90
CA TYR A 134 6.24 -8.93 -0.10
C TYR A 134 5.95 -9.13 1.39
N PHE A 135 4.91 -9.86 1.76
CA PHE A 135 4.57 -10.12 3.16
C PHE A 135 5.68 -10.87 3.91
N PRO A 136 6.16 -12.06 3.49
CA PRO A 136 7.28 -12.73 4.15
C PRO A 136 8.59 -11.94 4.02
N ALA A 137 8.82 -11.22 2.91
CA ALA A 137 9.99 -10.36 2.78
C ALA A 137 9.99 -9.21 3.80
N TYR A 138 8.83 -8.60 4.02
CA TYR A 138 8.62 -7.54 5.00
C TYR A 138 8.78 -8.05 6.44
N LEU A 139 8.21 -9.22 6.76
CA LEU A 139 8.40 -9.84 8.07
C LEU A 139 9.88 -10.15 8.34
N ALA A 140 10.59 -10.72 7.37
CA ALA A 140 12.02 -10.97 7.48
C ALA A 140 12.79 -9.67 7.71
N PHE A 141 12.49 -8.61 6.93
CA PHE A 141 13.06 -7.29 7.11
C PHE A 141 12.83 -6.74 8.54
N VAL A 142 11.60 -6.78 9.05
CA VAL A 142 11.27 -6.28 10.39
C VAL A 142 12.01 -7.07 11.47
N LEU A 143 12.04 -8.41 11.39
CA LEU A 143 12.71 -9.26 12.37
C LEU A 143 14.23 -9.06 12.37
N VAL A 144 14.86 -9.04 11.20
CA VAL A 144 16.30 -8.81 11.05
C VAL A 144 16.68 -7.42 11.56
N ARG A 145 15.92 -6.39 11.16
CA ARG A 145 16.13 -5.02 11.64
C ARG A 145 16.00 -4.92 13.15
N ALA A 146 14.98 -5.56 13.74
CA ALA A 146 14.77 -5.53 15.18
C ALA A 146 15.90 -6.21 15.96
N ALA A 147 16.45 -7.30 15.44
CA ALA A 147 17.61 -7.97 16.04
C ALA A 147 18.88 -7.11 15.96
N MET A 148 19.09 -6.39 14.86
CA MET A 148 20.26 -5.54 14.66
C MET A 148 20.16 -4.20 15.42
N PHE A 149 18.97 -3.64 15.53
CA PHE A 149 18.74 -2.31 16.08
C PHE A 149 17.53 -2.30 17.04
N PRO A 150 17.68 -2.89 18.25
CA PRO A 150 16.56 -3.10 19.17
C PRO A 150 15.97 -1.82 19.78
N ALA A 151 16.63 -0.67 19.65
CA ALA A 151 16.19 0.61 20.21
C ALA A 151 15.81 1.65 19.15
N SER A 152 15.61 1.25 17.89
CA SER A 152 15.49 2.18 16.75
C SER A 152 14.14 2.12 16.02
N GLY A 153 13.06 1.73 16.68
CA GLY A 153 11.79 1.60 15.95
C GLY A 153 10.85 2.78 16.06
N PRO A 154 9.85 2.82 15.16
CA PRO A 154 8.97 3.96 15.00
C PRO A 154 7.82 4.01 16.01
N ALA A 155 7.65 2.95 16.81
CA ALA A 155 6.59 2.83 17.79
C ALA A 155 6.91 3.60 19.08
N ALA A 156 5.86 3.91 19.85
CA ALA A 156 6.00 4.58 21.14
C ALA A 156 6.95 3.79 22.07
N GLY A 157 7.83 4.51 22.77
CA GLY A 157 8.86 3.90 23.61
C GLY A 157 10.07 3.33 22.85
N GLY A 158 10.16 3.52 21.53
CA GLY A 158 11.30 3.11 20.71
C GLY A 158 11.30 1.62 20.34
N SER A 159 10.16 0.92 20.49
CA SER A 159 10.05 -0.50 20.12
C SER A 159 10.47 -0.70 18.67
N PRO A 160 11.37 -1.65 18.37
CA PRO A 160 11.94 -1.86 17.05
C PRO A 160 10.90 -2.40 16.04
N TYR A 161 9.74 -2.83 16.54
CA TYR A 161 8.63 -3.36 15.76
C TYR A 161 7.65 -2.24 15.38
N PRO A 162 7.24 -2.14 14.10
CA PRO A 162 6.31 -1.12 13.66
C PRO A 162 4.89 -1.38 14.20
N TYR A 163 4.51 -2.63 14.43
CA TYR A 163 3.18 -2.96 14.94
C TYR A 163 3.24 -3.92 16.12
N ALA A 164 2.46 -3.63 17.17
CA ALA A 164 2.38 -4.47 18.36
C ALA A 164 1.92 -5.90 18.05
N PHE A 165 1.08 -6.10 17.01
CA PHE A 165 0.59 -7.42 16.62
C PHE A 165 1.63 -8.29 15.90
N ILE A 166 2.83 -7.77 15.60
CA ILE A 166 3.97 -8.54 15.08
C ILE A 166 5.21 -8.44 15.99
N ASP A 167 5.03 -8.03 17.25
CA ASP A 167 6.10 -7.96 18.23
C ASP A 167 6.18 -9.29 19.01
N PRO A 168 7.12 -10.21 18.70
CA PRO A 168 7.25 -11.46 19.44
C PRO A 168 7.71 -11.28 20.88
N THR A 169 8.30 -10.13 21.25
CA THR A 169 8.74 -9.85 22.63
C THR A 169 7.56 -9.51 23.54
N ALA A 170 6.55 -8.85 22.98
CA ALA A 170 5.30 -8.55 23.68
C ALA A 170 4.28 -9.70 23.63
N LEU A 171 4.25 -10.46 22.52
CA LEU A 171 3.22 -11.48 22.25
C LEU A 171 3.64 -12.91 22.56
N GLY A 172 4.94 -13.21 22.52
CA GLY A 172 5.46 -14.57 22.37
C GLY A 172 5.33 -15.12 20.95
N TRP A 173 6.22 -16.06 20.60
CA TRP A 173 6.28 -16.68 19.26
C TRP A 173 4.99 -17.37 18.79
N PRO A 174 4.22 -18.09 19.64
CA PRO A 174 2.99 -18.72 19.19
C PRO A 174 1.94 -17.72 18.70
N GLN A 175 1.71 -16.64 19.45
CA GLN A 175 0.74 -15.61 19.09
C GLN A 175 1.22 -14.79 17.88
N PHE A 176 2.53 -14.51 17.79
CA PHE A 176 3.13 -13.93 16.59
C PHE A 176 2.83 -14.76 15.33
N GLY A 177 3.04 -16.08 15.40
CA GLY A 177 2.74 -16.99 14.29
C GLY A 177 1.26 -17.00 13.90
N LEU A 178 0.36 -17.00 14.88
CA LEU A 178 -1.08 -16.90 14.65
C LEU A 178 -1.47 -15.59 13.96
N ASN A 179 -0.89 -14.46 14.38
CA ASN A 179 -1.14 -13.16 13.77
C ASN A 179 -0.64 -13.12 12.32
N CYS A 180 0.56 -13.65 12.07
CA CYS A 180 1.10 -13.76 10.70
C CYS A 180 0.20 -14.61 9.80
N GLY A 181 -0.31 -15.74 10.30
CA GLY A 181 -1.26 -16.59 9.56
C GLY A 181 -2.57 -15.88 9.22
N LYS A 182 -3.15 -15.14 10.18
CA LYS A 182 -4.36 -14.33 9.96
C LYS A 182 -4.14 -13.24 8.92
N LEU A 183 -3.01 -12.53 8.98
CA LEU A 183 -2.65 -11.50 8.01
C LEU A 183 -2.45 -12.11 6.61
N ALA A 184 -1.71 -13.21 6.50
CA ALA A 184 -1.50 -13.90 5.23
C ALA A 184 -2.82 -14.35 4.59
N LEU A 185 -3.75 -14.89 5.40
CA LEU A 185 -5.09 -15.24 4.95
C LEU A 185 -5.88 -14.02 4.47
N GLY A 186 -5.85 -12.92 5.24
CA GLY A 186 -6.52 -11.67 4.85
C GLY A 186 -6.00 -11.10 3.53
N PHE A 187 -4.68 -11.07 3.34
CA PHE A 187 -4.07 -10.67 2.08
C PHE A 187 -4.48 -11.60 0.93
N LEU A 188 -4.50 -12.92 1.15
CA LEU A 188 -4.91 -13.89 0.12
C LEU A 188 -6.37 -13.68 -0.30
N VAL A 189 -7.28 -13.46 0.66
CA VAL A 189 -8.70 -13.19 0.37
C VAL A 189 -8.85 -11.91 -0.45
N LEU A 190 -8.20 -10.82 -0.04
CA LEU A 190 -8.24 -9.55 -0.78
C LEU A 190 -7.60 -9.68 -2.18
N SER A 191 -6.52 -10.45 -2.29
CA SER A 191 -5.85 -10.75 -3.56
C SER A 191 -6.77 -11.51 -4.52
N LEU A 192 -7.51 -12.50 -4.01
CA LEU A 192 -8.53 -13.21 -4.77
C LEU A 192 -9.64 -12.27 -5.23
N ILE A 193 -10.11 -11.35 -4.38
CA ILE A 193 -11.13 -10.36 -4.75
C ILE A 193 -10.62 -9.48 -5.91
N VAL A 194 -9.40 -8.94 -5.83
CA VAL A 194 -8.81 -8.13 -6.91
C VAL A 194 -8.74 -8.93 -8.22
N PHE A 195 -8.30 -10.19 -8.15
CA PHE A 195 -8.27 -11.07 -9.31
C PHE A 195 -9.66 -11.33 -9.90
N VAL A 196 -10.67 -11.63 -9.06
CA VAL A 196 -12.04 -11.88 -9.52
C VAL A 196 -12.63 -10.63 -10.18
N VAL A 197 -12.40 -9.45 -9.62
CA VAL A 197 -12.84 -8.17 -10.21
C VAL A 197 -12.19 -7.96 -11.59
N ASP A 198 -10.88 -8.19 -11.75
CA ASP A 198 -10.19 -8.14 -13.05
C ASP A 198 -10.79 -9.13 -14.08
N ARG A 199 -11.30 -10.29 -13.63
CA ARG A 199 -11.90 -11.28 -14.54
C ARG A 199 -13.31 -10.92 -14.99
N ILE A 200 -14.11 -10.31 -14.10
CA ILE A 200 -15.50 -9.94 -14.40
C ILE A 200 -15.56 -8.71 -15.30
N LEU A 201 -14.64 -7.76 -15.12
CA LEU A 201 -14.59 -6.53 -15.91
C LEU A 201 -14.16 -6.78 -17.38
N PRO A 202 -14.54 -5.89 -18.32
CA PRO A 202 -14.22 -6.04 -19.73
C PRO A 202 -12.72 -5.85 -19.99
N GLU A 203 -12.18 -6.50 -21.00
CA GLU A 203 -10.75 -6.44 -21.35
C GLU A 203 -10.23 -5.00 -21.61
N ARG A 204 -11.12 -4.09 -21.99
CA ARG A 204 -10.83 -2.68 -22.23
C ARG A 204 -11.11 -1.85 -20.98
N GLN A 205 -10.47 -0.68 -20.91
CA GLN A 205 -10.75 0.33 -19.88
C GLN A 205 -12.23 0.72 -19.91
N LEU A 206 -12.85 0.90 -18.74
CA LEU A 206 -14.22 1.41 -18.66
C LEU A 206 -14.28 2.88 -19.11
N LEU A 207 -13.25 3.66 -18.77
CA LEU A 207 -13.07 5.05 -19.15
C LEU A 207 -11.68 5.21 -19.80
N GLY A 208 -11.62 5.26 -21.14
CA GLY A 208 -10.37 5.28 -21.92
C GLY A 208 -10.32 6.37 -22.99
#